data_AF-A0A2R6XMZ8-F1
#
_entry.id   AF-A0A2R6XMZ8-F1
#
_cell.length_a   1.000
_cell.length_b   1.000
_cell.length_c   1.000
_cell.angle_alpha   90.00
_cell.angle_beta   90.00
_cell.angle_gamma   90.00
#
_symmetry.space_group_name_H-M   'P 1'
#
loop_
_entity.id
_entity.type
_entity.pdbx_description
1 polymer ?
#
loop_
_entity_poly.entity_id
_entity_poly.type
_entity_poly.pdbx_seq_one_letter_code
_entity_poly.pdbx_strand_id
1 'polypeptide(L)'
;MSKYSCPPAETNQVMTATATRRDATTSEKKLITVALADMCAVDMRPFYIVKGTGFRNYTQTVLNIGVNSKVGMLVDNILPDPTTISRNVQMRSNAKREILTAALKAHLAEGIQIGSTTDIWTDNINKVSFLSVTVHFIDDEFILHHRTLACSPFPWPHHGCDVLEKYEGVLRKFGINRYDQVTVVTDRGSNMHSADGIPSLYGWIPCCDHIISTILTTIIDKRTRMVEGKKSAPFYEFYHLALELFDTIDQVKVLVTYVKQATLQDEIAKTLKQENATRWNSALRCMISVDEALPELTEILRARGRGLVSKVNKIDHELLKEFIAFLVPFQEATLALEMFAEPTIHSVLYFRQNLLKHCQVVAADITTKEKDGTITTLKKDSPAFIALKPKFAELIRKKFIWSDIHVIAALLNPKTKCRLDKFGIDSVDIELGQKNL
;
A
#
# COMPACT_ATOMS: atom_id res chain seq x y z
N MET A 1 7.27 36.70 8.29
CA MET A 1 5.85 36.78 8.70
C MET A 1 5.04 36.09 7.61
N SER A 2 4.70 34.83 7.85
CA SER A 2 4.18 33.85 6.88
C SER A 2 2.82 34.28 6.31
N LYS A 3 2.74 34.41 4.98
CA LYS A 3 1.50 34.62 4.21
C LYS A 3 1.18 33.43 3.27
N TYR A 4 1.94 32.35 3.36
CA TYR A 4 1.91 31.27 2.37
C TYR A 4 1.73 29.88 2.98
N SER A 5 1.01 29.80 4.10
CA SER A 5 0.60 28.50 4.60
C SER A 5 -0.29 27.80 3.57
N CYS A 6 0.13 26.62 3.11
CA CYS A 6 -0.73 25.77 2.31
C CYS A 6 -1.95 25.45 3.17
N PRO A 7 -3.20 25.66 2.69
CA PRO A 7 -4.36 25.41 3.52
C PRO A 7 -4.29 23.96 4.03
N PRO A 8 -4.52 23.73 5.33
CA PRO A 8 -4.66 22.37 5.84
C PRO A 8 -5.72 21.64 5.01
N ALA A 9 -5.77 20.31 5.11
CA ALA A 9 -6.99 19.60 4.80
C ALA A 9 -8.05 20.03 5.84
N GLU A 10 -8.61 21.23 5.72
CA GLU A 10 -9.47 21.79 6.75
C GLU A 10 -10.81 21.07 6.73
N THR A 11 -11.04 20.33 7.81
CA THR A 11 -12.35 20.23 8.46
C THR A 11 -12.92 21.64 8.58
N ASN A 12 -14.03 21.90 7.88
CA ASN A 12 -14.82 23.12 8.02
C ASN A 12 -14.94 23.50 9.51
N GLN A 13 -14.22 24.56 9.94
CA GLN A 13 -14.47 25.18 11.23
C GLN A 13 -15.83 25.88 11.15
N VAL A 14 -16.85 25.24 11.71
CA VAL A 14 -18.13 25.90 11.99
C VAL A 14 -17.95 26.67 13.29
N MET A 15 -18.10 28.00 13.23
CA MET A 15 -18.16 28.87 14.41
C MET A 15 -19.13 28.28 15.44
N THR A 16 -18.60 27.94 16.61
CA THR A 16 -19.36 27.46 17.75
C THR A 16 -20.22 28.58 18.32
N ALA A 17 -21.53 28.52 18.07
CA ALA A 17 -22.48 28.94 19.09
C ALA A 17 -22.38 27.91 20.22
N THR A 18 -22.04 28.38 21.42
CA THR A 18 -22.05 27.64 22.69
C THR A 18 -23.47 27.20 23.06
N ALA A 19 -24.01 26.23 22.32
CA ALA A 19 -25.16 25.45 22.73
C ALA A 19 -24.65 24.22 23.50
N THR A 20 -25.25 23.94 24.66
CA THR A 20 -25.02 22.76 25.49
C THR A 20 -25.04 21.50 24.63
N ARG A 21 -23.87 20.90 24.41
CA ARG A 21 -23.76 19.60 23.74
C ARG A 21 -24.22 18.54 24.72
N ARG A 22 -25.23 17.77 24.34
CA ARG A 22 -25.65 16.58 25.09
C ARG A 22 -25.34 15.33 24.28
N ASP A 23 -25.12 14.24 24.99
CA ASP A 23 -25.06 12.94 24.36
C ASP A 23 -26.45 12.48 23.88
N ALA A 24 -26.45 11.69 22.81
CA ALA A 24 -27.64 11.00 22.35
C ALA A 24 -28.04 9.92 23.36
N THR A 25 -29.32 9.89 23.71
CA THR A 25 -29.92 8.85 24.55
C THR A 25 -29.89 7.48 23.85
N THR A 26 -30.08 6.40 24.61
CA THR A 26 -30.14 5.04 24.06
C THR A 26 -31.23 4.90 23.00
N SER A 27 -32.40 5.49 23.22
CA SER A 27 -33.52 5.46 22.27
C SER A 27 -33.18 6.18 20.97
N GLU A 28 -32.53 7.34 21.02
CA GLU A 28 -32.10 8.09 19.83
C GLU A 28 -31.02 7.35 19.04
N LYS A 29 -30.06 6.73 19.73
CA LYS A 29 -29.05 5.87 19.10
C LYS A 29 -29.70 4.69 18.38
N LYS A 30 -30.75 4.09 18.96
CA LYS A 30 -31.50 3.00 18.33
C LYS A 30 -32.21 3.47 17.06
N LEU A 31 -32.86 4.63 17.10
CA LEU A 31 -33.53 5.23 15.93
C LEU A 31 -32.55 5.49 14.78
N ILE A 32 -31.41 6.12 15.07
CA ILE A 32 -30.36 6.37 14.05
C ILE A 32 -29.82 5.05 13.49
N THR A 33 -29.63 4.04 14.33
CA THR A 33 -29.14 2.73 13.89
C THR A 33 -30.10 2.09 12.88
N VAL A 34 -31.40 2.11 13.17
CA VAL A 34 -32.43 1.57 12.25
C VAL A 34 -32.43 2.35 10.94
N ALA A 35 -32.48 3.68 11.00
CA ALA A 35 -32.49 4.52 9.79
C ALA A 35 -31.24 4.32 8.92
N LEU A 36 -30.06 4.12 9.52
CA LEU A 36 -28.82 3.84 8.79
C LEU A 36 -28.81 2.43 8.18
N ALA A 37 -29.37 1.44 8.88
CA ALA A 37 -29.52 0.09 8.35
C ALA A 37 -30.44 0.10 7.13
N ASP A 38 -31.58 0.79 7.22
CA ASP A 38 -32.54 0.94 6.13
C ASP A 38 -31.92 1.68 4.94
N MET A 39 -31.20 2.79 5.17
CA MET A 39 -30.47 3.51 4.12
C MET A 39 -29.45 2.59 3.41
N CYS A 40 -28.67 1.82 4.18
CA CYS A 40 -27.68 0.93 3.57
C CYS A 40 -28.34 -0.19 2.75
N ALA A 41 -29.46 -0.73 3.22
CA ALA A 41 -30.19 -1.79 2.54
C ALA A 41 -30.93 -1.30 1.29
N VAL A 42 -31.64 -0.17 1.38
CA VAL A 42 -32.45 0.38 0.29
C VAL A 42 -31.56 0.98 -0.82
N ASP A 43 -30.54 1.75 -0.43
CA ASP A 43 -29.68 2.46 -1.40
C ASP A 43 -28.42 1.66 -1.79
N MET A 44 -28.29 0.42 -1.31
CA MET A 44 -27.14 -0.46 -1.53
C MET A 44 -25.80 0.23 -1.18
N ARG A 45 -25.75 0.92 -0.03
CA ARG A 45 -24.56 1.62 0.45
C ARG A 45 -23.70 0.73 1.34
N PRO A 46 -22.36 0.88 1.31
CA PRO A 46 -21.50 0.13 2.21
C PRO A 46 -21.72 0.58 3.66
N PHE A 47 -21.84 -0.37 4.59
CA PHE A 47 -22.03 -0.07 6.02
C PHE A 47 -20.97 0.87 6.60
N TYR A 48 -19.76 0.85 6.04
CA TYR A 48 -18.65 1.70 6.47
C TYR A 48 -18.87 3.19 6.18
N ILE A 49 -19.91 3.59 5.42
CA ILE A 49 -20.24 5.00 5.14
C ILE A 49 -20.32 5.85 6.42
N VAL A 50 -20.80 5.28 7.53
CA VAL A 50 -20.95 5.94 8.83
C VAL A 50 -19.61 6.32 9.49
N LYS A 51 -18.51 5.74 9.04
CA LYS A 51 -17.14 6.08 9.48
C LYS A 51 -16.52 7.16 8.60
N GLY A 52 -17.08 7.45 7.42
CA GLY A 52 -16.57 8.47 6.52
C GLY A 52 -16.66 9.88 7.10
N THR A 53 -15.54 10.62 7.10
CA THR A 53 -15.47 12.01 7.60
C THR A 53 -16.46 12.92 6.87
N GLY A 54 -16.64 12.75 5.56
CA GLY A 54 -17.60 13.52 4.76
C GLY A 54 -19.04 13.31 5.21
N PHE A 55 -19.45 12.06 5.44
CA PHE A 55 -20.79 11.72 5.95
C PHE A 55 -21.01 12.32 7.34
N ARG A 56 -20.03 12.20 8.25
CA ARG A 56 -20.11 12.80 9.59
C ARG A 56 -20.27 14.31 9.56
N ASN A 57 -19.49 15.01 8.75
CA ASN A 57 -19.57 16.46 8.59
C ASN A 57 -20.91 16.90 7.99
N TYR A 58 -21.41 16.15 7.00
CA TYR A 58 -22.73 16.36 6.41
C TYR A 58 -23.83 16.18 7.46
N THR A 59 -23.84 15.07 8.20
CA THR A 59 -24.83 14.80 9.25
C THR A 59 -24.79 15.85 10.34
N GLN A 60 -23.60 16.28 10.77
CA GLN A 60 -23.48 17.38 11.74
C GLN A 60 -24.04 18.70 11.19
N THR A 61 -23.84 18.97 9.89
CA THR A 61 -24.42 20.16 9.23
C THR A 61 -25.95 20.10 9.26
N VAL A 62 -26.56 18.95 8.96
CA VAL A 62 -28.01 18.74 9.03
C VAL A 62 -28.52 18.94 10.47
N LEU A 63 -27.84 18.39 11.48
CA LEU A 63 -28.20 18.58 12.88
C LEU A 63 -28.14 20.06 13.30
N ASN A 64 -27.09 20.78 12.90
CA ASN A 64 -26.94 22.20 13.21
C ASN A 64 -28.06 23.03 12.55
N ILE A 65 -28.42 22.74 11.30
CA ILE A 65 -29.56 23.37 10.63
C ILE A 65 -30.85 23.07 11.41
N GLY A 66 -31.07 21.82 11.80
CA GLY A 66 -32.26 21.40 12.55
C GLY A 66 -32.40 22.11 13.90
N VAL A 67 -31.32 22.23 14.68
CA VAL A 67 -31.32 22.97 15.96
C VAL A 67 -31.59 24.46 15.76
N ASN A 68 -31.03 25.05 14.70
CA ASN A 68 -31.22 26.47 14.40
C ASN A 68 -32.58 26.76 13.76
N SER A 69 -33.23 25.75 13.18
CA SER A 69 -34.56 25.87 12.62
C SER A 69 -35.60 25.86 13.74
N LYS A 70 -36.35 26.95 13.88
CA LYS A 70 -37.46 27.04 14.85
C LYS A 70 -38.71 26.29 14.39
N VAL A 71 -38.69 25.72 13.19
CA VAL A 71 -39.78 24.96 12.57
C VAL A 71 -39.25 23.70 11.90
N GLY A 72 -40.09 22.67 11.77
CA GLY A 72 -39.75 21.47 11.01
C GLY A 72 -39.49 21.80 9.53
N MET A 73 -38.50 21.14 8.94
CA MET A 73 -38.17 21.27 7.51
C MET A 73 -38.40 19.94 6.80
N LEU A 74 -38.92 20.01 5.58
CA LEU A 74 -39.05 18.84 4.71
C LEU A 74 -37.71 18.53 4.04
N VAL A 75 -37.34 17.25 3.99
CA VAL A 75 -36.05 16.81 3.44
C VAL A 75 -35.91 17.17 1.95
N ASP A 76 -37.00 17.07 1.18
CA ASP A 76 -37.02 17.40 -0.25
C ASP A 76 -36.72 18.87 -0.54
N ASN A 77 -36.92 19.74 0.45
CA ASN A 77 -36.61 21.17 0.33
C ASN A 77 -35.15 21.49 0.72
N ILE A 78 -34.45 20.56 1.36
CA ILE A 78 -33.04 20.72 1.79
C ILE A 78 -32.10 20.02 0.83
N LEU A 79 -32.44 18.81 0.37
CA LEU A 79 -31.56 18.00 -0.46
C LEU A 79 -31.52 18.54 -1.89
N PRO A 80 -30.34 18.91 -2.41
CA PRO A 80 -30.22 19.36 -3.78
C PRO A 80 -30.21 18.19 -4.78
N ASP A 81 -30.61 18.47 -6.01
CA ASP A 81 -30.50 17.54 -7.13
C ASP A 81 -29.04 17.06 -7.35
N PRO A 82 -28.79 15.79 -7.75
CA PRO A 82 -27.45 15.28 -8.00
C PRO A 82 -26.61 16.11 -8.98
N THR A 83 -27.23 16.76 -9.96
CA THR A 83 -26.53 17.66 -10.90
C THR A 83 -25.99 18.91 -10.19
N THR A 84 -26.72 19.43 -9.20
CA THR A 84 -26.28 20.55 -8.38
C THR A 84 -25.07 20.16 -7.53
N ILE A 85 -25.07 18.95 -6.95
CA ILE A 85 -23.89 18.42 -6.24
C ILE A 85 -22.69 18.29 -7.16
N SER A 86 -22.87 17.70 -8.36
CA SER A 86 -21.80 17.54 -9.34
C SER A 86 -21.16 18.88 -9.75
N ARG A 87 -21.97 19.89 -10.08
CA ARG A 87 -21.48 21.24 -10.40
C ARG A 87 -20.73 21.87 -9.23
N ASN A 88 -21.24 21.72 -8.01
CA ASN A 88 -20.58 22.24 -6.81
C ASN A 88 -19.23 21.55 -6.55
N VAL A 89 -19.12 20.24 -6.76
CA VAL A 89 -17.84 19.51 -6.66
C VAL A 89 -16.84 20.05 -7.68
N GLN A 90 -17.25 20.25 -8.93
CA GLN A 90 -16.39 20.81 -9.98
C GLN A 90 -15.93 22.23 -9.64
N MET A 91 -16.85 23.12 -9.26
CA MET A 91 -16.54 24.50 -8.88
C MET A 91 -15.54 24.54 -7.71
N ARG A 92 -15.78 23.77 -6.65
CA ARG A 92 -14.89 23.72 -5.49
C ARG A 92 -13.54 23.09 -5.82
N SER A 93 -13.51 22.10 -6.71
CA SER A 93 -12.26 21.49 -7.21
C SER A 93 -11.43 22.50 -8.01
N ASN A 94 -12.05 23.27 -8.91
CA ASN A 94 -11.38 24.30 -9.69
C ASN A 94 -10.82 25.42 -8.79
N ALA A 95 -11.61 25.92 -7.85
CA ALA A 95 -11.14 26.93 -6.88
C ALA A 95 -9.96 26.40 -6.04
N LYS A 96 -10.03 25.17 -5.55
CA LYS A 96 -8.91 24.54 -4.82
C LYS A 96 -7.68 24.32 -5.70
N ARG A 97 -7.87 24.01 -6.98
CA ARG A 97 -6.77 23.87 -7.94
C ARG A 97 -6.04 25.19 -8.14
N GLU A 98 -6.76 26.30 -8.27
CA GLU A 98 -6.15 27.63 -8.41
C GLU A 98 -5.30 27.98 -7.17
N ILE A 99 -5.85 27.76 -5.97
CA ILE A 99 -5.14 27.98 -4.70
C ILE A 99 -3.88 27.11 -4.62
N LEU A 100 -4.01 25.80 -4.90
CA LEU A 100 -2.88 24.88 -4.87
C LEU A 100 -1.81 25.23 -5.92
N THR A 101 -2.24 25.65 -7.11
CA THR A 101 -1.32 26.06 -8.19
C THR A 101 -0.52 27.30 -7.78
N ALA A 102 -1.16 28.28 -7.15
CA ALA A 102 -0.46 29.46 -6.64
C ALA A 102 0.56 29.10 -5.55
N ALA A 103 0.19 28.23 -4.61
CA ALA A 103 1.08 27.76 -3.54
C ALA A 103 2.28 26.99 -4.09
N LEU A 104 2.06 26.02 -4.99
CA LEU A 104 3.14 25.24 -5.61
C LEU A 104 4.11 26.14 -6.39
N LYS A 105 3.61 27.14 -7.12
CA LYS A 105 4.46 28.10 -7.82
C LYS A 105 5.32 28.93 -6.86
N ALA A 106 4.76 29.36 -5.73
CA ALA A 106 5.50 30.11 -4.71
C ALA A 106 6.61 29.23 -4.11
N HIS A 107 6.28 28.02 -3.65
CA HIS A 107 7.25 27.08 -3.11
C HIS A 107 8.39 26.76 -4.08
N LEU A 108 8.07 26.54 -5.37
CA LEU A 108 9.07 26.32 -6.40
C LEU A 108 9.95 27.55 -6.65
N ALA A 109 9.42 28.76 -6.48
CA ALA A 109 10.19 30.01 -6.59
C ALA A 109 11.14 30.21 -5.40
N GLU A 110 10.76 29.71 -4.22
CA GLU A 110 11.57 29.71 -2.99
C GLU A 110 12.63 28.59 -2.97
N GLY A 111 12.62 27.69 -3.97
CA GLY A 111 13.59 26.61 -4.10
C GLY A 111 13.17 25.29 -3.45
N ILE A 112 11.94 25.20 -2.92
CA ILE A 112 11.41 23.96 -2.34
C ILE A 112 11.39 22.86 -3.41
N GLN A 113 11.91 21.70 -3.02
CA GLN A 113 11.99 20.51 -3.87
C GLN A 113 10.67 19.73 -3.79
N ILE A 114 10.30 19.09 -4.90
CA ILE A 114 9.09 18.26 -4.99
C ILE A 114 9.49 16.80 -5.16
N GLY A 115 9.00 15.96 -4.24
CA GLY A 115 8.89 14.52 -4.49
C GLY A 115 7.60 14.23 -5.25
N SER A 116 7.62 13.38 -6.25
CA SER A 116 6.42 12.96 -6.98
C SER A 116 6.31 11.45 -7.01
N THR A 117 5.12 10.91 -6.85
CA THR A 117 4.83 9.48 -7.01
C THR A 117 3.85 9.30 -8.15
N THR A 118 4.19 8.40 -9.09
CA THR A 118 3.33 8.08 -10.24
C THR A 118 3.11 6.58 -10.32
N ASP A 119 1.86 6.20 -10.50
CA ASP A 119 1.43 4.81 -10.63
C ASP A 119 0.49 4.65 -11.83
N ILE A 120 0.60 3.51 -12.52
CA ILE A 120 -0.27 3.12 -13.62
C ILE A 120 -0.87 1.76 -13.29
N TRP A 121 -2.20 1.71 -13.26
CA TRP A 121 -2.91 0.43 -13.12
C TRP A 121 -4.00 0.31 -14.17
N THR A 122 -4.37 -0.94 -14.46
CA THR A 122 -5.47 -1.25 -15.37
C THR A 122 -6.64 -1.82 -14.58
N ASP A 123 -7.80 -1.18 -14.72
CA ASP A 123 -9.06 -1.77 -14.29
C ASP A 123 -9.37 -2.95 -15.23
N ASN A 124 -9.21 -4.16 -14.72
CA ASN A 124 -9.43 -5.37 -15.50
C ASN A 124 -10.91 -5.64 -15.81
N ILE A 125 -11.86 -4.98 -15.15
CA ILE A 125 -13.29 -5.11 -15.42
C ILE A 125 -13.65 -4.16 -16.57
N ASN A 126 -13.34 -2.87 -16.39
CA ASN A 126 -13.70 -1.84 -17.37
C ASN A 126 -12.72 -1.74 -18.54
N LYS A 127 -11.57 -2.43 -18.46
CA LYS A 127 -10.47 -2.39 -19.45
C LYS A 127 -9.92 -0.99 -19.70
N VAL A 128 -9.96 -0.14 -18.67
CA VAL A 128 -9.43 1.22 -18.71
C VAL A 128 -8.21 1.29 -17.80
N SER A 129 -7.11 1.81 -18.34
CA SER A 129 -5.93 2.12 -17.55
C SER A 129 -5.99 3.54 -17.04
N PHE A 130 -5.42 3.76 -15.87
CA PHE A 130 -5.38 5.05 -15.18
C PHE A 130 -3.94 5.38 -14.86
N LEU A 131 -3.63 6.68 -14.89
CA LEU A 131 -2.39 7.23 -14.39
C LEU A 131 -2.73 8.17 -13.24
N SER A 132 -2.05 7.98 -12.11
CA SER A 132 -2.12 8.90 -10.98
C SER A 132 -0.80 9.66 -10.81
N VAL A 133 -0.91 10.93 -10.44
CA VAL A 133 0.23 11.77 -10.07
C VAL A 133 -0.07 12.37 -8.72
N THR A 134 0.81 12.12 -7.75
CA THR A 134 0.79 12.78 -6.45
C THR A 134 2.11 13.49 -6.24
N VAL A 135 2.06 14.71 -5.71
CA VAL A 135 3.24 15.47 -5.32
C VAL A 135 3.32 15.56 -3.81
N HIS A 136 4.55 15.61 -3.33
CA HIS A 136 4.94 15.64 -1.94
C HIS A 136 5.97 16.74 -1.76
N PHE A 137 5.81 17.57 -0.74
CA PHE A 137 6.74 18.64 -0.42
C PHE A 137 6.64 18.99 1.05
N ILE A 138 7.71 19.57 1.58
CA ILE A 138 7.76 20.09 2.95
C ILE A 138 7.74 21.62 2.82
N ASP A 139 6.78 22.27 3.48
CA ASP A 139 6.69 23.73 3.49
C ASP A 139 7.68 24.36 4.49
N ASP A 140 7.72 25.70 4.54
CA ASP A 140 8.59 26.45 5.43
C ASP A 140 8.26 26.24 6.92
N GLU A 141 7.04 25.78 7.22
CA GLU A 141 6.60 25.37 8.55
C GLU A 141 6.98 23.91 8.90
N PHE A 142 7.79 23.25 8.05
CA PHE A 142 8.23 21.85 8.18
C PHE A 142 7.08 20.83 8.19
N ILE A 143 5.97 21.16 7.51
CA ILE A 143 4.81 20.28 7.36
C ILE A 143 4.95 19.51 6.05
N LEU A 144 4.93 18.17 6.15
CA LEU A 144 4.86 17.31 4.98
C LEU A 144 3.45 17.37 4.37
N HIS A 145 3.36 17.81 3.13
CA HIS A 145 2.14 17.79 2.33
C HIS A 145 2.21 16.70 1.27
N HIS A 146 1.08 16.04 1.04
CA HIS A 146 0.83 15.19 -0.13
C HIS A 146 -0.41 15.70 -0.86
N ARG A 147 -0.34 15.81 -2.19
CA ARG A 147 -1.43 16.33 -3.03
C ARG A 147 -1.56 15.51 -4.31
N THR A 148 -2.64 14.76 -4.44
CA THR A 148 -2.96 14.07 -5.69
C THR A 148 -3.43 15.07 -6.73
N LEU A 149 -2.62 15.28 -7.76
CA LEU A 149 -2.86 16.24 -8.84
C LEU A 149 -3.78 15.65 -9.91
N ALA A 150 -3.65 14.35 -10.16
CA ALA A 150 -4.49 13.63 -11.11
C ALA A 150 -4.67 12.17 -10.70
N CYS A 151 -5.85 11.66 -10.99
CA CYS A 151 -6.14 10.24 -11.19
C CYS A 151 -7.05 10.23 -12.41
N SER A 152 -6.50 9.92 -13.58
CA SER A 152 -7.19 10.13 -14.84
C SER A 152 -7.01 8.95 -15.80
N PRO A 153 -8.00 8.67 -16.66
CA PRO A 153 -7.85 7.69 -17.71
C PRO A 153 -6.60 7.94 -18.55
N PHE A 154 -5.90 6.85 -18.86
CA PHE A 154 -4.71 6.80 -19.69
C PHE A 154 -4.85 5.62 -20.65
N PRO A 155 -5.57 5.79 -21.78
CA PRO A 155 -5.72 4.74 -22.77
C PRO A 155 -4.37 4.39 -23.42
N TRP A 156 -4.28 3.20 -24.04
CA TRP A 156 -3.11 2.80 -24.81
C TRP A 156 -2.82 3.78 -25.97
N PRO A 157 -1.54 3.96 -26.38
CA PRO A 157 -0.37 3.22 -25.91
C PRO A 157 0.29 3.75 -24.63
N HIS A 158 1.08 2.89 -23.98
CA HIS A 158 1.79 3.21 -22.73
C HIS A 158 3.31 3.09 -22.88
N HIS A 159 3.90 3.59 -23.97
CA HIS A 159 5.36 3.65 -24.09
C HIS A 159 5.96 4.67 -23.12
N GLY A 160 7.28 4.67 -23.00
CA GLY A 160 8.02 5.61 -22.16
C GLY A 160 7.64 7.07 -22.39
N CYS A 161 7.76 7.49 -23.65
CA CYS A 161 7.40 8.83 -24.09
C CYS A 161 5.93 9.20 -23.82
N ASP A 162 4.99 8.26 -24.01
CA ASP A 162 3.55 8.49 -23.75
C ASP A 162 3.30 8.76 -22.24
N VAL A 163 3.96 7.99 -21.38
CA VAL A 163 3.90 8.16 -19.92
C VAL A 163 4.46 9.51 -19.53
N LEU A 164 5.63 9.87 -20.05
CA LEU A 164 6.28 11.15 -19.80
C LEU A 164 5.38 12.31 -20.22
N GLU A 165 4.86 12.31 -21.45
CA GLU A 165 4.00 13.38 -21.96
C GLU A 165 2.76 13.57 -21.08
N LYS A 166 2.10 12.47 -20.69
CA LYS A 166 0.92 12.50 -19.81
C LYS A 166 1.28 13.06 -18.43
N TYR A 167 2.39 12.62 -17.85
CA TYR A 167 2.90 13.08 -16.56
C TYR A 167 3.18 14.60 -16.59
N GLU A 168 3.92 15.08 -17.57
CA GLU A 168 4.21 16.51 -17.74
C GLU A 168 2.96 17.34 -18.01
N GLY A 169 2.01 16.79 -18.77
CA GLY A 169 0.70 17.40 -18.98
C GLY A 169 -0.08 17.60 -17.68
N VAL A 170 0.12 16.76 -16.67
CA VAL A 170 -0.44 16.97 -15.33
C VAL A 170 0.32 18.06 -14.59
N LEU A 171 1.65 17.98 -14.53
CA LEU A 171 2.49 18.96 -13.82
C LEU A 171 2.29 20.40 -14.33
N ARG A 172 2.24 20.58 -15.66
CA ARG A 172 2.02 21.89 -16.31
C ARG A 172 0.72 22.57 -15.88
N LYS A 173 -0.35 21.79 -15.61
CA LYS A 173 -1.64 22.35 -15.13
C LYS A 173 -1.54 22.99 -13.75
N PHE A 174 -0.51 22.63 -12.97
CA PHE A 174 -0.22 23.19 -11.66
C PHE A 174 1.00 24.13 -11.68
N GLY A 175 1.51 24.48 -12.87
CA GLY A 175 2.64 25.39 -13.03
C GLY A 175 4.00 24.81 -12.63
N ILE A 176 4.11 23.48 -12.50
CA ILE A 176 5.36 22.80 -12.22
C ILE A 176 6.07 22.57 -13.56
N ASN A 177 7.08 23.39 -13.85
CA ASN A 177 7.80 23.39 -15.13
C ASN A 177 9.32 23.21 -14.98
N ARG A 178 9.80 22.90 -13.78
CA ARG A 178 11.22 22.75 -13.44
C ARG A 178 11.54 21.31 -13.11
N TYR A 179 12.13 20.60 -14.06
CA TYR A 179 12.44 19.18 -13.96
C TYR A 179 13.56 18.89 -12.95
N ASP A 180 14.51 19.81 -12.81
CA ASP A 180 15.61 19.76 -11.84
C ASP A 180 15.16 19.84 -10.37
N GLN A 181 13.96 20.37 -10.11
CA GLN A 181 13.38 20.46 -8.76
C GLN A 181 12.44 19.29 -8.41
N VAL A 182 12.28 18.31 -9.30
CA VAL A 182 11.30 17.23 -9.16
C VAL A 182 12.01 15.88 -9.19
N THR A 183 11.87 15.12 -8.12
CA THR A 183 12.29 13.71 -8.06
C THR A 183 11.07 12.81 -8.08
N VAL A 184 11.02 11.87 -9.02
CA VAL A 184 9.87 11.00 -9.26
C VAL A 184 10.15 9.58 -8.79
N VAL A 185 9.20 9.02 -8.05
CA VAL A 185 9.16 7.63 -7.62
C VAL A 185 8.11 6.89 -8.46
N THR A 186 8.52 5.82 -9.11
CA THR A 186 7.64 4.95 -9.91
C THR A 186 7.98 3.49 -9.67
N ASP A 187 7.11 2.56 -10.09
CA ASP A 187 7.53 1.17 -10.24
C ASP A 187 8.65 1.00 -11.30
N ARG A 188 9.15 -0.24 -11.43
CA ARG A 188 10.17 -0.61 -12.44
C ARG A 188 9.55 -1.24 -13.69
N GLY A 189 8.30 -0.91 -13.99
CA GLY A 189 7.67 -1.24 -15.26
C GLY A 189 8.55 -0.74 -16.41
N SER A 190 8.62 -1.53 -17.48
CA SER A 190 9.52 -1.24 -18.61
C SER A 190 9.22 0.10 -19.28
N ASN A 191 7.97 0.57 -19.20
CA ASN A 191 7.56 1.89 -19.65
C ASN A 191 7.92 3.00 -18.65
N MET A 192 7.77 2.77 -17.34
CA MET A 192 8.05 3.77 -16.30
C MET A 192 9.54 4.11 -16.17
N HIS A 193 10.43 3.13 -16.39
CA HIS A 193 11.89 3.28 -16.31
C HIS A 193 12.57 3.18 -17.70
N SER A 194 11.86 3.55 -18.76
CA SER A 194 12.42 3.60 -20.10
C SER A 194 13.36 4.80 -20.27
N ALA A 195 14.33 4.69 -21.19
CA ALA A 195 15.32 5.75 -21.44
C ALA A 195 14.71 7.01 -22.08
N ASP A 196 13.54 6.89 -22.72
CA ASP A 196 12.74 7.97 -23.30
C ASP A 196 11.56 8.39 -22.38
N GLY A 197 11.46 7.80 -21.19
CA GLY A 197 10.39 8.06 -20.21
C GLY A 197 10.76 9.08 -19.14
N ILE A 198 10.11 8.99 -17.97
CA ILE A 198 10.31 9.88 -16.81
C ILE A 198 11.80 10.11 -16.45
N PRO A 199 12.66 9.07 -16.39
CA PRO A 199 14.06 9.25 -16.03
C PRO A 199 14.90 10.05 -17.04
N SER A 200 14.38 10.32 -18.24
CA SER A 200 15.09 11.10 -19.27
C SER A 200 15.21 12.59 -18.92
N LEU A 201 14.30 13.11 -18.08
CA LEU A 201 14.25 14.52 -17.70
C LEU A 201 14.29 14.74 -16.19
N TYR A 202 13.70 13.83 -15.41
CA TYR A 202 13.51 14.01 -13.97
C TYR A 202 14.46 13.14 -13.16
N GLY A 203 14.81 13.60 -11.95
CA GLY A 203 15.43 12.73 -10.96
C GLY A 203 14.50 11.55 -10.69
N TRP A 204 15.02 10.32 -10.63
CA TRP A 204 14.20 9.12 -10.55
C TRP A 204 14.66 8.14 -9.48
N ILE A 205 13.70 7.62 -8.73
CA ILE A 205 13.90 6.62 -7.68
C ILE A 205 12.94 5.44 -7.92
N PRO A 206 13.42 4.19 -7.88
CA PRO A 206 12.52 3.04 -7.98
C PRO A 206 11.70 2.85 -6.69
N CYS A 207 10.43 2.50 -6.86
CA CYS A 207 9.52 2.16 -5.78
C CYS A 207 10.02 0.94 -5.00
N CYS A 208 10.24 1.13 -3.69
CA CYS A 208 10.73 0.06 -2.81
C CYS A 208 9.70 -1.05 -2.59
N ASP A 209 8.41 -0.74 -2.50
CA ASP A 209 7.35 -1.75 -2.42
C ASP A 209 7.37 -2.64 -3.68
N HIS A 210 7.44 -2.04 -4.86
CA HIS A 210 7.55 -2.82 -6.11
C HIS A 210 8.83 -3.66 -6.18
N ILE A 211 9.96 -3.18 -5.64
CA ILE A 211 11.20 -3.97 -5.53
C ILE A 211 10.98 -5.19 -4.62
N ILE A 212 10.40 -5.01 -3.43
CA ILE A 212 10.11 -6.09 -2.49
C ILE A 212 9.18 -7.11 -3.15
N SER A 213 8.10 -6.64 -3.77
CA SER A 213 7.16 -7.47 -4.52
C SER A 213 7.90 -8.28 -5.59
N THR A 214 8.76 -7.64 -6.40
CA THR A 214 9.53 -8.31 -7.46
C THR A 214 10.47 -9.38 -6.91
N ILE A 215 11.13 -9.12 -5.77
CA ILE A 215 12.01 -10.10 -5.12
C ILE A 215 11.22 -11.35 -4.74
N LEU A 216 10.07 -11.15 -4.09
CA LEU A 216 9.21 -12.24 -3.62
C LEU A 216 8.62 -13.02 -4.79
N THR A 217 7.94 -12.35 -5.72
CA THR A 217 7.28 -12.99 -6.88
C THR A 217 8.28 -13.64 -7.84
N THR A 218 9.56 -13.23 -7.83
CA THR A 218 10.60 -13.94 -8.57
C THR A 218 10.79 -15.37 -8.09
N ILE A 219 10.63 -15.62 -6.79
CA ILE A 219 10.83 -16.94 -6.19
C ILE A 219 9.50 -17.70 -6.08
N ILE A 220 8.44 -17.01 -5.63
CA ILE A 220 7.21 -17.65 -5.16
C ILE A 220 6.11 -17.76 -6.21
N ASP A 221 6.22 -17.07 -7.35
CA ASP A 221 5.20 -17.13 -8.41
C ASP A 221 5.59 -18.09 -9.53
N LYS A 222 4.56 -18.70 -10.12
CA LYS A 222 4.74 -19.49 -11.32
C LYS A 222 5.03 -18.60 -12.52
N ARG A 223 6.01 -19.02 -13.32
CA ARG A 223 6.40 -18.37 -14.57
C ARG A 223 6.01 -19.24 -15.74
N THR A 224 5.94 -18.62 -16.91
CA THR A 224 5.71 -19.30 -18.19
C THR A 224 6.77 -18.86 -19.17
N ARG A 225 7.24 -19.77 -20.02
CA ARG A 225 8.21 -19.48 -21.07
C ARG A 225 7.57 -19.66 -22.44
N MET A 226 8.04 -18.88 -23.40
CA MET A 226 7.71 -19.11 -24.81
C MET A 226 8.79 -20.01 -25.40
N VAL A 227 8.39 -21.18 -25.90
CA VAL A 227 9.27 -22.12 -26.60
C VAL A 227 8.62 -22.39 -27.96
N GLU A 228 9.31 -22.00 -29.05
CA GLU A 228 8.80 -22.16 -30.42
C GLU A 228 7.38 -21.58 -30.63
N GLY A 229 7.12 -20.40 -30.03
CA GLY A 229 5.81 -19.74 -30.12
C GLY A 229 4.71 -20.36 -29.24
N LYS A 230 5.00 -21.42 -28.48
CA LYS A 230 4.06 -22.02 -27.51
C LYS A 230 4.40 -21.63 -26.09
N LYS A 231 3.36 -21.25 -25.33
CA LYS A 231 3.46 -20.93 -23.90
C LYS A 231 3.56 -22.22 -23.08
N SER A 232 4.59 -22.35 -22.25
CA SER A 232 4.77 -23.49 -21.35
C SER A 232 3.67 -23.55 -20.29
N ALA A 233 3.48 -24.72 -19.67
CA ALA A 233 2.75 -24.82 -18.41
C ALA A 233 3.40 -23.90 -17.36
N PRO A 234 2.62 -23.29 -16.44
CA PRO A 234 3.17 -22.50 -15.34
C PRO A 234 4.03 -23.36 -14.40
N PHE A 235 5.23 -22.91 -14.07
CA PHE A 235 6.17 -23.63 -13.19
C PHE A 235 6.89 -22.67 -12.23
N TYR A 236 7.32 -23.18 -11.08
CA TYR A 236 8.20 -22.45 -10.17
C TYR A 236 9.65 -22.54 -10.65
N GLU A 237 10.31 -21.41 -10.86
CA GLU A 237 11.70 -21.38 -11.34
C GLU A 237 12.66 -22.09 -10.38
N PHE A 238 12.37 -22.02 -9.08
CA PHE A 238 13.18 -22.59 -8.01
C PHE A 238 12.58 -23.87 -7.41
N TYR A 239 11.67 -24.55 -8.12
CA TYR A 239 10.96 -25.73 -7.60
C TYR A 239 11.89 -26.77 -6.96
N HIS A 240 13.00 -27.07 -7.63
CA HIS A 240 14.01 -28.05 -7.21
C HIS A 240 14.72 -27.74 -5.88
N LEU A 241 14.62 -26.50 -5.37
CA LEU A 241 15.24 -26.10 -4.11
C LEU A 241 14.32 -26.37 -2.89
N ALA A 242 13.01 -26.41 -3.10
CA ALA A 242 12.03 -26.46 -2.00
C ALA A 242 10.69 -27.05 -2.47
N LEU A 243 10.70 -28.28 -3.00
CA LEU A 243 9.54 -28.91 -3.63
C LEU A 243 8.32 -28.94 -2.68
N GLU A 244 8.54 -29.35 -1.43
CA GLU A 244 7.50 -29.45 -0.39
C GLU A 244 6.84 -28.10 -0.09
N LEU A 245 7.60 -26.99 -0.12
CA LEU A 245 7.06 -25.65 0.09
C LEU A 245 6.18 -25.23 -1.09
N PHE A 246 6.67 -25.42 -2.32
CA PHE A 246 5.92 -25.04 -3.51
C PHE A 246 4.66 -25.88 -3.70
N ASP A 247 4.72 -27.16 -3.37
CA ASP A 247 3.54 -28.03 -3.34
C ASP A 247 2.55 -27.53 -2.28
N THR A 248 3.03 -27.17 -1.08
CA THR A 248 2.19 -26.58 -0.02
C THR A 248 1.49 -25.30 -0.49
N ILE A 249 2.21 -24.39 -1.15
CA ILE A 249 1.63 -23.15 -1.74
C ILE A 249 0.54 -23.48 -2.75
N ASP A 250 0.77 -24.46 -3.63
CA ASP A 250 -0.23 -24.89 -4.61
C ASP A 250 -1.47 -25.51 -3.93
N GLN A 251 -1.28 -26.34 -2.90
CA GLN A 251 -2.39 -26.95 -2.16
C GLN A 251 -3.23 -25.92 -1.41
N VAL A 252 -2.62 -24.86 -0.86
CA VAL A 252 -3.34 -23.72 -0.29
C VAL A 252 -4.26 -23.09 -1.34
N LYS A 253 -3.76 -22.81 -2.56
CA LYS A 253 -4.57 -22.22 -3.63
C LYS A 253 -5.70 -23.15 -4.11
N VAL A 254 -5.43 -24.45 -4.18
CA VAL A 254 -6.43 -25.48 -4.52
C VAL A 254 -7.53 -25.55 -3.45
N LEU A 255 -7.17 -25.52 -2.17
CA LEU A 255 -8.11 -25.57 -1.06
C LEU A 255 -9.03 -24.34 -1.06
N VAL A 256 -8.48 -23.13 -1.22
CA VAL A 256 -9.28 -21.89 -1.32
C VAL A 256 -10.25 -21.94 -2.49
N THR A 257 -9.79 -22.42 -3.65
CA THR A 257 -10.65 -22.56 -4.85
C THR A 257 -11.79 -23.52 -4.57
N TYR A 258 -11.50 -24.66 -3.95
CA TYR A 258 -12.50 -25.66 -3.60
C TYR A 258 -13.53 -25.12 -2.60
N VAL A 259 -13.10 -24.47 -1.51
CA VAL A 259 -13.99 -23.90 -0.49
C VAL A 259 -14.98 -22.92 -1.11
N LYS A 260 -14.52 -22.08 -2.05
CA LYS A 260 -15.40 -21.16 -2.77
C LYS A 260 -16.38 -21.88 -3.71
N GLN A 261 -15.90 -22.83 -4.52
CA GLN A 261 -16.74 -23.56 -5.46
C GLN A 261 -17.78 -24.45 -4.79
N ALA A 262 -17.43 -25.03 -3.63
CA ALA A 262 -18.31 -25.86 -2.83
C ALA A 262 -19.16 -25.03 -1.84
N THR A 263 -19.16 -23.70 -1.96
CA THR A 263 -19.89 -22.75 -1.09
C THR A 263 -19.71 -23.01 0.41
N LEU A 264 -18.53 -23.50 0.80
CA LEU A 264 -18.18 -23.78 2.19
C LEU A 264 -17.82 -22.53 2.97
N GLN A 265 -17.80 -21.37 2.31
CA GLN A 265 -17.39 -20.12 2.91
C GLN A 265 -18.29 -19.69 4.06
N ASP A 266 -19.57 -20.05 3.99
CA ASP A 266 -20.61 -19.74 4.97
C ASP A 266 -20.59 -20.69 6.19
N GLU A 267 -19.81 -21.78 6.09
CA GLU A 267 -19.69 -22.80 7.15
C GLU A 267 -18.43 -22.63 8.01
N ILE A 268 -17.58 -21.66 7.68
CA ILE A 268 -16.36 -21.38 8.41
C ILE A 268 -16.40 -20.00 9.05
N ALA A 269 -15.91 -19.89 10.29
CA ALA A 269 -15.96 -18.66 11.07
C ALA A 269 -15.14 -17.52 10.44
N LYS A 270 -14.02 -17.86 9.78
CA LYS A 270 -13.14 -16.89 9.11
C LYS A 270 -13.17 -17.08 7.61
N THR A 271 -13.43 -15.98 6.90
CA THR A 271 -13.44 -16.00 5.44
C THR A 271 -12.04 -16.26 4.87
N LEU A 272 -11.92 -17.26 3.99
CA LEU A 272 -10.71 -17.50 3.24
C LEU A 272 -10.50 -16.36 2.24
N LYS A 273 -9.32 -15.76 2.29
CA LYS A 273 -8.95 -14.68 1.41
C LYS A 273 -8.38 -15.27 0.14
N GLN A 274 -8.91 -14.85 -1.01
CA GLN A 274 -8.32 -15.19 -2.29
C GLN A 274 -7.16 -14.25 -2.61
N GLU A 275 -6.09 -14.82 -3.13
CA GLU A 275 -4.98 -14.07 -3.68
C GLU A 275 -5.45 -13.20 -4.86
N ASN A 276 -5.02 -11.95 -4.85
CA ASN A 276 -5.12 -11.04 -5.98
C ASN A 276 -3.71 -10.83 -6.53
N ALA A 277 -3.46 -11.34 -7.73
CA ALA A 277 -2.14 -11.33 -8.37
C ALA A 277 -1.52 -9.91 -8.53
N THR A 278 -2.28 -8.83 -8.36
CA THR A 278 -1.74 -7.46 -8.43
C THR A 278 -0.86 -7.07 -7.24
N ARG A 279 -0.97 -7.73 -6.07
CA ARG A 279 -0.13 -7.43 -4.90
C ARG A 279 0.25 -8.72 -4.17
N TRP A 280 1.56 -8.91 -3.98
CA TRP A 280 2.12 -10.08 -3.28
C TRP A 280 1.54 -10.25 -1.86
N ASN A 281 1.23 -9.15 -1.18
CA ASN A 281 0.62 -9.13 0.15
C ASN A 281 -0.70 -9.91 0.23
N SER A 282 -1.42 -10.07 -0.87
CA SER A 282 -2.65 -10.85 -0.92
C SER A 282 -2.38 -12.37 -0.81
N ALA A 283 -1.24 -12.86 -1.31
CA ALA A 283 -0.82 -14.25 -1.18
C ALA A 283 -0.52 -14.58 0.30
N LEU A 284 0.18 -13.69 1.00
CA LEU A 284 0.39 -13.82 2.46
C LEU A 284 -0.94 -13.84 3.23
N ARG A 285 -1.86 -12.92 2.91
CA ARG A 285 -3.19 -12.88 3.54
C ARG A 285 -4.01 -14.15 3.26
N CYS A 286 -3.87 -14.73 2.06
CA CYS A 286 -4.48 -16.00 1.69
C CYS A 286 -3.94 -17.14 2.57
N MET A 287 -2.61 -17.27 2.66
CA MET A 287 -1.95 -18.29 3.48
C MET A 287 -2.32 -18.17 4.96
N ILE A 288 -2.31 -16.95 5.53
CA ILE A 288 -2.76 -16.70 6.92
C ILE A 288 -4.21 -17.14 7.10
N SER A 289 -5.12 -16.75 6.20
CA SER A 289 -6.53 -17.12 6.33
C SER A 289 -6.76 -18.63 6.25
N VAL A 290 -5.93 -19.34 5.47
CA VAL A 290 -5.97 -20.81 5.41
C VAL A 290 -5.43 -21.39 6.70
N ASP A 291 -4.22 -21.03 7.15
CA ASP A 291 -3.62 -21.53 8.39
C ASP A 291 -4.57 -21.40 9.60
N GLU A 292 -5.21 -20.24 9.75
CA GLU A 292 -6.19 -20.00 10.82
C GLU A 292 -7.46 -20.87 10.71
N ALA A 293 -7.87 -21.23 9.48
CA ALA A 293 -9.08 -22.01 9.23
C ALA A 293 -8.83 -23.53 9.10
N LEU A 294 -7.57 -23.97 9.04
CA LEU A 294 -7.20 -25.38 8.83
C LEU A 294 -7.86 -26.33 9.86
N PRO A 295 -7.90 -26.03 11.17
CA PRO A 295 -8.56 -26.92 12.13
C PRO A 295 -10.06 -27.11 11.85
N GLU A 296 -10.78 -26.01 11.61
CA GLU A 296 -12.22 -26.02 11.33
C GLU A 296 -12.52 -26.72 10.00
N LEU A 297 -11.76 -26.40 8.95
CA LEU A 297 -11.87 -27.04 7.63
C LEU A 297 -11.58 -28.54 7.69
N THR A 298 -10.65 -28.98 8.53
CA THR A 298 -10.34 -30.40 8.69
C THR A 298 -11.56 -31.16 9.18
N GLU A 299 -12.27 -30.64 10.20
CA GLU A 299 -13.47 -31.29 10.74
C GLU A 299 -14.63 -31.29 9.73
N ILE A 300 -14.88 -30.15 9.07
CA ILE A 300 -15.94 -30.04 8.04
C ILE A 300 -15.70 -31.03 6.90
N LEU A 301 -14.47 -31.08 6.37
CA LEU A 301 -14.14 -31.97 5.26
C LEU A 301 -14.14 -33.43 5.69
N ARG A 302 -13.80 -33.73 6.95
CA ARG A 302 -13.89 -35.08 7.53
C ARG A 302 -15.33 -35.55 7.63
N ALA A 303 -16.24 -34.69 8.07
CA ALA A 303 -17.67 -35.00 8.13
C ALA A 303 -18.27 -35.24 6.74
N ARG A 304 -17.80 -34.54 5.70
CA ARG A 304 -18.30 -34.67 4.33
C ARG A 304 -17.73 -35.86 3.55
N GLY A 305 -16.59 -36.41 3.96
CA GLY A 305 -16.07 -37.66 3.42
C GLY A 305 -14.55 -37.78 3.44
N ARG A 306 -14.06 -39.01 3.63
CA ARG A 306 -12.61 -39.31 3.76
C ARG A 306 -11.76 -38.79 2.59
N GLY A 307 -12.28 -38.76 1.37
CA GLY A 307 -11.58 -38.24 0.20
C GLY A 307 -11.33 -36.72 0.26
N LEU A 308 -12.14 -35.96 0.99
CA LEU A 308 -12.05 -34.50 1.07
C LEU A 308 -11.02 -34.03 2.10
N VAL A 309 -10.82 -34.78 3.19
CA VAL A 309 -9.76 -34.52 4.19
C VAL A 309 -8.38 -34.51 3.55
N SER A 310 -8.19 -35.32 2.50
CA SER A 310 -6.93 -35.36 1.75
C SER A 310 -6.53 -34.00 1.14
N LYS A 311 -7.47 -33.07 0.94
CA LYS A 311 -7.16 -31.70 0.46
C LYS A 311 -6.43 -30.87 1.50
N VAL A 312 -6.69 -31.12 2.79
CA VAL A 312 -6.01 -30.46 3.91
C VAL A 312 -4.72 -31.20 4.26
N ASN A 313 -4.74 -32.53 4.28
CA ASN A 313 -3.56 -33.33 4.63
C ASN A 313 -2.37 -33.18 3.66
N LYS A 314 -2.58 -32.61 2.48
CA LYS A 314 -1.50 -32.30 1.52
C LYS A 314 -0.79 -30.98 1.80
N ILE A 315 -1.30 -30.18 2.73
CA ILE A 315 -0.69 -28.93 3.17
C ILE A 315 0.22 -29.27 4.35
N ASP A 316 1.52 -29.00 4.22
CA ASP A 316 2.42 -29.06 5.37
C ASP A 316 2.17 -27.84 6.26
N HIS A 317 1.52 -28.06 7.41
CA HIS A 317 1.13 -27.01 8.34
C HIS A 317 2.32 -26.29 8.97
N GLU A 318 3.39 -27.01 9.31
CA GLU A 318 4.54 -26.40 9.99
C GLU A 318 5.38 -25.61 8.99
N LEU A 319 5.54 -26.13 7.77
CA LEU A 319 6.20 -25.41 6.68
C LEU A 319 5.41 -24.19 6.22
N LEU A 320 4.07 -24.27 6.17
CA LEU A 320 3.20 -23.13 5.89
C LEU A 320 3.37 -22.03 6.94
N LYS A 321 3.38 -22.38 8.23
CA LYS A 321 3.60 -21.41 9.32
C LYS A 321 4.99 -20.79 9.27
N GLU A 322 6.03 -21.58 9.01
CA GLU A 322 7.39 -21.07 8.83
C GLU A 322 7.45 -20.08 7.66
N PHE A 323 6.78 -20.37 6.55
CA PHE A 323 6.74 -19.46 5.41
C PHE A 323 5.95 -18.19 5.66
N ILE A 324 4.80 -18.29 6.33
CA ILE A 324 4.04 -17.11 6.78
C ILE A 324 4.94 -16.23 7.65
N ALA A 325 5.59 -16.81 8.66
CA ALA A 325 6.50 -16.09 9.54
C ALA A 325 7.69 -15.46 8.79
N PHE A 326 8.23 -16.16 7.78
CA PHE A 326 9.29 -15.63 6.93
C PHE A 326 8.85 -14.41 6.11
N LEU A 327 7.61 -14.37 5.62
CA LEU A 327 7.09 -13.27 4.81
C LEU A 327 6.68 -12.04 5.63
N VAL A 328 6.42 -12.18 6.93
CA VAL A 328 5.97 -11.07 7.79
C VAL A 328 6.94 -9.87 7.75
N PRO A 329 8.27 -10.01 7.93
CA PRO A 329 9.19 -8.88 7.84
C PRO A 329 9.19 -8.14 6.49
N PHE A 330 8.91 -8.84 5.38
CA PHE A 330 8.74 -8.20 4.09
C PHE A 330 7.46 -7.36 4.02
N GLN A 331 6.38 -7.82 4.66
CA GLN A 331 5.12 -7.09 4.75
C GLN A 331 5.27 -5.86 5.65
N GLU A 332 5.96 -5.99 6.77
CA GLU A 332 6.30 -4.86 7.65
C GLU A 332 7.11 -3.80 6.90
N ALA A 333 8.17 -4.21 6.18
CA ALA A 333 8.97 -3.30 5.36
C ALA A 333 8.13 -2.62 4.27
N THR A 334 7.25 -3.37 3.60
CA THR A 334 6.36 -2.83 2.57
C THR A 334 5.43 -1.76 3.15
N LEU A 335 4.70 -2.08 4.22
CA LEU A 335 3.73 -1.17 4.84
C LEU A 335 4.41 0.09 5.41
N ALA A 336 5.61 -0.05 5.98
CA ALA A 336 6.36 1.08 6.50
C ALA A 336 6.87 2.02 5.39
N LEU A 337 7.26 1.47 4.24
CA LEU A 337 7.77 2.26 3.11
C LEU A 337 6.66 2.84 2.22
N GLU A 338 5.44 2.29 2.29
CA GLU A 338 4.24 2.81 1.62
C GLU A 338 3.60 4.02 2.35
N MET A 339 4.05 4.36 3.56
CA MET A 339 3.50 5.51 4.29
C MET A 339 3.72 6.81 3.51
N PHE A 340 2.70 7.67 3.48
CA PHE A 340 2.70 8.94 2.74
C PHE A 340 2.45 10.16 3.63
N ALA A 341 2.03 9.95 4.87
CA ALA A 341 1.80 11.01 5.84
C ALA A 341 3.05 11.34 6.67
N GLU A 342 4.11 10.53 6.53
CA GLU A 342 5.38 10.68 7.23
C GLU A 342 6.53 10.43 6.23
N PRO A 343 7.71 11.05 6.42
CA PRO A 343 8.86 10.78 5.56
C PRO A 343 9.29 9.30 5.63
N THR A 344 9.52 8.64 4.51
CA THR A 344 9.88 7.20 4.49
C THR A 344 11.27 6.89 3.93
N ILE A 345 11.81 7.74 3.03
CA ILE A 345 13.08 7.50 2.31
C ILE A 345 14.25 7.20 3.27
N HIS A 346 14.30 7.88 4.42
CA HIS A 346 15.35 7.69 5.42
C HIS A 346 15.40 6.27 6.03
N SER A 347 14.31 5.51 5.93
CA SER A 347 14.19 4.16 6.51
C SER A 347 14.51 3.04 5.51
N VAL A 348 14.70 3.36 4.22
CA VAL A 348 14.96 2.38 3.16
C VAL A 348 16.20 1.53 3.46
N LEU A 349 17.31 2.15 3.86
CA LEU A 349 18.55 1.44 4.17
C LEU A 349 18.40 0.50 5.37
N TYR A 350 17.65 0.92 6.38
CA TYR A 350 17.33 0.10 7.55
C TYR A 350 16.53 -1.15 7.15
N PHE A 351 15.44 -0.99 6.40
CA PHE A 351 14.62 -2.12 5.98
C PHE A 351 15.39 -3.07 5.05
N ARG A 352 16.15 -2.53 4.11
CA ARG A 352 17.00 -3.34 3.24
C ARG A 352 17.96 -4.22 4.05
N GLN A 353 18.66 -3.64 5.02
CA GLN A 353 19.59 -4.40 5.85
C GLN A 353 18.88 -5.43 6.74
N ASN A 354 17.73 -5.07 7.31
CA ASN A 354 16.95 -6.01 8.11
C ASN A 354 16.46 -7.20 7.29
N LEU A 355 16.01 -6.98 6.06
CA LEU A 355 15.62 -8.06 5.15
C LEU A 355 16.82 -8.95 4.79
N LEU A 356 18.02 -8.38 4.59
CA LEU A 356 19.24 -9.17 4.39
C LEU A 356 19.61 -10.03 5.60
N LYS A 357 19.50 -9.48 6.81
CA LYS A 357 19.72 -10.22 8.06
C LYS A 357 18.68 -11.33 8.23
N HIS A 358 17.41 -11.04 7.94
CA HIS A 358 16.32 -12.00 7.98
C HIS A 358 16.52 -13.17 7.00
N CYS A 359 17.20 -12.92 5.88
CA CYS A 359 17.59 -13.95 4.92
C CYS A 359 18.90 -14.67 5.27
N GLN A 360 19.46 -14.50 6.48
CA GLN A 360 20.56 -15.34 6.95
C GLN A 360 20.03 -16.71 7.36
N VAL A 361 20.76 -17.76 6.97
CA VAL A 361 20.40 -19.15 7.28
C VAL A 361 20.70 -19.44 8.74
N VAL A 362 19.71 -20.00 9.44
CA VAL A 362 19.81 -20.50 10.81
C VAL A 362 20.01 -22.02 10.72
N ALA A 363 21.26 -22.45 10.67
CA ALA A 363 21.60 -23.87 10.45
C ALA A 363 21.37 -24.77 11.68
N ALA A 364 21.26 -24.19 12.88
CA ALA A 364 21.00 -24.89 14.14
C ALA A 364 20.21 -23.98 15.08
N ASP A 365 19.51 -24.57 16.06
CA ASP A 365 18.77 -23.81 17.07
C ASP A 365 19.73 -22.89 17.83
N ILE A 366 19.37 -21.61 17.95
CA ILE A 366 20.13 -20.58 18.67
C ILE A 366 19.34 -20.20 19.91
N THR A 367 19.91 -20.44 21.09
CA THR A 367 19.29 -20.05 22.36
C THR A 367 20.01 -18.85 22.95
N THR A 368 19.26 -17.77 23.17
CA THR A 368 19.73 -16.51 23.76
C THR A 368 19.08 -16.31 25.12
N LYS A 369 19.88 -15.88 26.11
CA LYS A 369 19.39 -15.47 27.41
C LYS A 369 19.43 -13.95 27.50
N GLU A 370 18.24 -13.34 27.56
CA GLU A 370 18.06 -11.91 27.71
C GLU A 370 18.52 -11.42 29.08
N LYS A 371 18.74 -10.10 29.20
CA LYS A 371 19.24 -9.48 30.45
C LYS A 371 18.27 -9.63 31.64
N ASP A 372 16.98 -9.80 31.36
CA ASP A 372 15.94 -10.05 32.36
C ASP A 372 15.81 -11.53 32.75
N GLY A 373 16.62 -12.41 32.17
CA GLY A 373 16.61 -13.85 32.41
C GLY A 373 15.72 -14.65 31.46
N THR A 374 14.99 -13.99 30.55
CA THR A 374 14.16 -14.65 29.53
C THR A 374 15.03 -15.47 28.58
N ILE A 375 14.66 -16.73 28.34
CA ILE A 375 15.33 -17.58 27.36
C ILE A 375 14.49 -17.58 26.09
N THR A 376 15.09 -17.14 24.98
CA THR A 376 14.50 -17.17 23.64
C THR A 376 15.28 -18.16 22.78
N THR A 377 14.57 -19.05 22.08
CA THR A 377 15.20 -19.99 21.14
C THR A 377 14.71 -19.69 19.74
N LEU A 378 15.63 -19.29 18.87
CA LEU A 378 15.41 -19.23 17.44
C LEU A 378 15.64 -20.63 16.86
N LYS A 379 14.59 -21.23 16.30
CA LYS A 379 14.66 -22.57 15.70
C LYS A 379 15.51 -22.56 14.43
N LYS A 380 16.13 -23.70 14.14
CA LYS A 380 16.77 -23.98 12.86
C LYS A 380 15.74 -23.88 11.72
N ASP A 381 16.21 -23.40 10.59
CA ASP A 381 15.42 -23.34 9.36
C ASP A 381 15.14 -24.75 8.82
N SER A 382 13.97 -24.94 8.21
CA SER A 382 13.70 -26.17 7.45
C SER A 382 14.60 -26.27 6.22
N PRO A 383 14.76 -27.48 5.63
CA PRO A 383 15.56 -27.65 4.41
C PRO A 383 15.17 -26.68 3.28
N ALA A 384 13.87 -26.38 3.15
CA ALA A 384 13.36 -25.41 2.19
C ALA A 384 13.95 -24.00 2.41
N PHE A 385 13.96 -23.50 3.66
CA PHE A 385 14.49 -22.17 3.96
C PHE A 385 16.01 -22.10 3.94
N ILE A 386 16.70 -23.18 4.33
CA ILE A 386 18.16 -23.30 4.13
C ILE A 386 18.51 -23.09 2.65
N ALA A 387 17.72 -23.65 1.72
CA ALA A 387 17.95 -23.52 0.29
C ALA A 387 17.49 -22.17 -0.31
N LEU A 388 16.34 -21.64 0.14
CA LEU A 388 15.73 -20.44 -0.46
C LEU A 388 16.23 -19.12 0.12
N LYS A 389 16.56 -19.03 1.40
CA LYS A 389 17.04 -17.78 2.03
C LYS A 389 18.25 -17.16 1.30
N PRO A 390 19.27 -17.94 0.87
CA PRO A 390 20.35 -17.41 0.05
C PRO A 390 19.86 -16.77 -1.26
N LYS A 391 18.82 -17.33 -1.91
CA LYS A 391 18.23 -16.78 -3.14
C LYS A 391 17.48 -15.47 -2.89
N PHE A 392 16.74 -15.35 -1.79
CA PHE A 392 16.16 -14.08 -1.39
C PHE A 392 17.24 -13.03 -1.12
N ALA A 393 18.29 -13.38 -0.37
CA ALA A 393 19.41 -12.48 -0.09
C ALA A 393 20.14 -12.02 -1.36
N GLU A 394 20.36 -12.92 -2.32
CA GLU A 394 20.93 -12.63 -3.65
C GLU A 394 20.07 -11.59 -4.39
N LEU A 395 18.75 -11.81 -4.46
CA LEU A 395 17.81 -10.90 -5.12
C LEU A 395 17.71 -9.55 -4.41
N ILE A 396 17.73 -9.50 -3.08
CA ILE A 396 17.76 -8.24 -2.33
C ILE A 396 19.02 -7.45 -2.70
N ARG A 397 20.20 -8.08 -2.70
CA ARG A 397 21.44 -7.40 -3.09
C ARG A 397 21.39 -6.88 -4.54
N LYS A 398 20.84 -7.68 -5.45
CA LYS A 398 20.79 -7.37 -6.89
C LYS A 398 19.73 -6.32 -7.25
N LYS A 399 18.56 -6.36 -6.61
CA LYS A 399 17.39 -5.54 -7.01
C LYS A 399 17.15 -4.37 -6.07
N PHE A 400 17.37 -4.53 -4.77
CA PHE A 400 17.15 -3.47 -3.78
C PHE A 400 18.40 -2.59 -3.68
N ILE A 401 18.66 -1.86 -4.75
CA ILE A 401 19.77 -0.91 -4.87
C ILE A 401 19.32 0.43 -4.28
N TRP A 402 20.19 1.05 -3.49
CA TRP A 402 20.00 2.41 -2.98
C TRP A 402 20.79 3.41 -3.83
N SER A 403 20.52 4.69 -3.60
CA SER A 403 21.23 5.83 -4.19
C SER A 403 21.66 6.80 -3.09
N ASP A 404 22.43 7.81 -3.47
CA ASP A 404 22.85 8.94 -2.63
C ASP A 404 21.72 9.54 -1.79
N ILE A 405 20.53 9.76 -2.36
CA ILE A 405 19.39 10.35 -1.64
C ILE A 405 18.96 9.50 -0.43
N HIS A 406 19.11 8.18 -0.51
CA HIS A 406 18.76 7.29 0.60
C HIS A 406 19.76 7.43 1.76
N VAL A 407 21.04 7.60 1.43
CA VAL A 407 22.12 7.83 2.40
C VAL A 407 21.96 9.20 3.05
N ILE A 408 21.74 10.24 2.25
CA ILE A 408 21.51 11.62 2.70
C ILE A 408 20.29 11.66 3.64
N ALA A 409 19.16 11.08 3.23
CA ALA A 409 17.96 11.03 4.07
C ALA A 409 18.19 10.30 5.40
N ALA A 410 18.96 9.20 5.39
CA ALA A 410 19.31 8.47 6.60
C ALA A 410 20.28 9.26 7.51
N LEU A 411 21.15 10.10 6.94
CA LEU A 411 22.04 11.01 7.70
C LEU A 411 21.27 12.18 8.33
N LEU A 412 20.20 12.66 7.67
CA LEU A 412 19.34 13.72 8.20
C LEU A 412 18.50 13.27 9.40
N ASN A 413 18.25 11.96 9.55
CA ASN A 413 17.49 11.44 10.68
C ASN A 413 18.41 11.11 11.88
N PRO A 414 18.23 11.75 13.06
CA PRO A 414 19.07 11.52 14.23
C PRO A 414 19.11 10.07 14.72
N LYS A 415 18.03 9.30 14.53
CA LYS A 415 17.93 7.89 14.95
C LYS A 415 18.80 6.96 14.10
N THR A 416 19.07 7.34 12.86
CA THR A 416 19.77 6.51 11.87
C THR A 416 21.18 7.01 11.58
N LYS A 417 21.46 8.32 11.71
CA LYS A 417 22.74 8.96 11.34
C LYS A 417 23.99 8.24 11.87
N CYS A 418 23.97 7.79 13.13
CA CYS A 418 25.12 7.12 13.75
C CYS A 418 25.11 5.59 13.58
N ARG A 419 24.30 5.06 12.65
CA ARG A 419 24.07 3.62 12.47
C ARG A 419 24.14 3.18 11.00
N LEU A 420 24.56 4.05 10.08
CA LEU A 420 24.65 3.70 8.65
C LEU A 420 25.64 2.56 8.40
N ASP A 421 26.73 2.50 9.17
CA ASP A 421 27.67 1.37 9.21
C ASP A 421 26.93 0.04 9.52
N LYS A 422 26.01 0.05 10.49
CA LYS A 422 25.19 -1.10 10.87
C LYS A 422 24.16 -1.47 9.79
N PHE A 423 23.88 -0.56 8.86
CA PHE A 423 23.04 -0.77 7.69
C PHE A 423 23.82 -1.31 6.47
N GLY A 424 25.12 -1.57 6.63
CA GLY A 424 25.97 -2.12 5.58
C GLY A 424 26.30 -1.10 4.50
N ILE A 425 26.40 0.18 4.88
CA ILE A 425 26.82 1.27 4.00
C ILE A 425 28.30 1.53 4.23
N ASP A 426 29.07 1.57 3.15
CA ASP A 426 30.52 1.76 3.21
C ASP A 426 30.88 3.19 3.64
N SER A 427 32.05 3.36 4.26
CA SER A 427 32.51 4.66 4.74
C SER A 427 32.59 5.71 3.62
N VAL A 428 32.95 5.29 2.41
CA VAL A 428 33.03 6.16 1.23
C VAL A 428 31.65 6.74 0.86
N ASP A 429 30.60 5.91 0.89
CA ASP A 429 29.23 6.36 0.62
C ASP A 429 28.72 7.29 1.72
N ILE A 430 29.07 7.00 2.98
CA ILE A 430 28.73 7.86 4.12
C ILE A 430 29.41 9.23 3.98
N GLU A 431 30.70 9.24 3.66
CA GLU A 431 31.47 10.48 3.44
C GLU A 431 30.93 11.28 2.25
N LEU A 432 30.59 10.61 1.15
CA LEU A 432 29.96 11.26 -0.01
C LEU A 432 28.60 11.86 0.37
N GLY A 433 27.77 11.11 1.09
CA GLY A 433 26.49 11.61 1.60
C GLY A 433 26.66 12.81 2.52
N GLN A 434 27.70 12.82 3.37
CA GLN A 434 28.01 13.96 4.24
C GLN A 434 28.50 15.20 3.48
N LYS A 435 29.19 15.03 2.35
CA LYS A 435 29.63 16.14 1.49
C LYS A 435 28.48 16.75 0.68
N ASN A 436 27.45 15.96 0.40
CA ASN A 436 26.27 16.37 -0.37
C ASN A 436 25.10 16.86 0.51
N LEU A 437 25.25 16.83 1.84
CA LEU A 437 24.38 17.54 2.79
C LEU A 437 24.68 19.03 2.78
#